data_AF-A0A0P7ZGB6-F1
#
_entry.id   AF-A0A0P7ZGB6-F1
#
_cell.length_a   1.000
_cell.length_b   1.000
_cell.length_c   1.000
_cell.angle_alpha   90.00
_cell.angle_beta   90.00
_cell.angle_gamma   90.00
#
_symmetry.space_group_name_H-M   'P 1'
#
loop_
_entity.id
_entity.type
_entity.pdbx_description
1 polymer ?
#
loop_
_entity_poly.entity_id
_entity_poly.type
_entity_poly.pdbx_seq_one_letter_code
_entity_poly.pdbx_strand_id
1 'polypeptide(L)'
;MVETVNNLLQPQAQAAWRELSTVEQLRAATMLLDTVEEGAFMLADNLLKTDIVQESTENIREIRMAFVLYKNLGAYLSTENASMKLGSEAMATNYSVIVNSPVITAAINKESNKVYLSEPVIFTVKHLQQSEENFNPNCTFWSYSKRTMTGYWSTQGCRLVGTNRTHTTCSCTHLTNFAVLMAHVEVKNVDPVHDLLLDVITWVGILLSLVCLLICIFTFCFFRGLQSDRNTIHKNLCISLFVAESLFLVGINRADQPIACAVFAALLHFFFLAAFTWMFLEGVQLYIMLVEVFESEHSRRKYFYLVGYGVPALIVAVSAAVDYRSYGTDRV
;
A
#
# COMPACT_ATOMS: atom_id res chain seq x y z
N MET A 1 -8.61 -37.31 -14.41
CA MET A 1 -8.19 -35.89 -14.32
C MET A 1 -6.80 -35.82 -14.93
N VAL A 2 -6.67 -35.31 -16.16
CA VAL A 2 -5.37 -35.26 -16.85
C VAL A 2 -4.58 -34.11 -16.25
N GLU A 3 -3.58 -34.40 -15.41
CA GLU A 3 -2.56 -33.44 -15.01
C GLU A 3 -1.64 -33.23 -16.22
N THR A 4 -1.94 -32.25 -17.07
CA THR A 4 -0.95 -31.81 -18.07
C THR A 4 0.19 -31.12 -17.34
N VAL A 5 1.30 -31.83 -17.20
CA VAL A 5 2.56 -31.36 -16.59
C VAL A 5 3.12 -30.22 -17.44
N ASN A 6 2.81 -28.97 -17.11
CA ASN A 6 3.37 -27.83 -17.82
C ASN A 6 4.66 -27.37 -17.12
N ASN A 7 5.82 -27.72 -17.70
CA ASN A 7 7.16 -27.32 -17.21
C ASN A 7 7.40 -25.81 -17.30
N LEU A 8 6.69 -25.09 -18.18
CA LEU A 8 6.97 -23.68 -18.51
C LEU A 8 6.56 -22.68 -17.42
N LEU A 9 5.69 -23.10 -16.49
CA LEU A 9 5.20 -22.28 -15.37
C LEU A 9 5.69 -22.79 -14.02
N GLN A 10 6.65 -23.72 -14.02
CA GLN A 10 7.28 -24.20 -12.80
C GLN A 10 8.24 -23.15 -12.21
N PRO A 11 8.50 -23.19 -10.89
CA PRO A 11 9.46 -22.29 -10.24
C PRO A 11 10.83 -22.26 -10.92
N GLN A 12 11.28 -23.38 -11.49
CA GLN A 12 12.57 -23.50 -12.19
C GLN A 12 12.65 -22.64 -13.46
N ALA A 13 11.53 -22.43 -14.15
CA ALA A 13 11.48 -21.62 -15.38
C ALA A 13 11.37 -20.11 -15.09
N GLN A 14 11.08 -19.70 -13.84
CA GLN A 14 10.89 -18.29 -13.48
C GLN A 14 12.13 -17.42 -13.79
N ALA A 15 13.33 -17.99 -13.73
CA ALA A 15 14.56 -17.28 -14.08
C ALA A 15 14.55 -16.82 -15.54
N ALA A 16 14.16 -17.69 -16.48
CA ALA A 16 14.05 -17.35 -17.90
C ALA A 16 12.97 -16.29 -18.15
N TRP A 17 11.84 -16.35 -17.42
CA TRP A 17 10.81 -15.32 -17.50
C TRP A 17 11.31 -13.94 -17.06
N ARG A 18 12.19 -13.88 -16.05
CA ARG A 18 12.74 -12.60 -15.54
C ARG A 18 13.70 -11.91 -16.53
N GLU A 19 14.27 -12.64 -17.48
CA GLU A 19 15.14 -12.07 -18.51
C GLU A 19 14.36 -11.36 -19.63
N LEU A 20 13.06 -11.66 -19.78
CA LEU A 20 12.18 -11.03 -20.76
C LEU A 20 11.66 -9.67 -20.28
N SER A 21 11.49 -8.73 -21.20
CA SER A 21 10.81 -7.46 -20.92
C SER A 21 9.33 -7.69 -20.59
N THR A 22 8.68 -6.75 -19.89
CA THR A 22 7.26 -6.87 -19.50
C THR A 22 6.32 -7.09 -20.69
N VAL A 23 6.62 -6.46 -21.83
CA VAL A 23 5.85 -6.62 -23.08
C VAL A 23 6.04 -8.02 -23.67
N GLU A 24 7.25 -8.58 -23.62
CA GLU A 24 7.54 -9.92 -24.10
C GLU A 24 6.93 -11.00 -23.19
N GLN A 25 6.99 -10.80 -21.87
CA GLN A 25 6.31 -11.67 -20.91
C GLN A 25 4.80 -11.72 -21.19
N LEU A 26 4.18 -10.55 -21.37
CA LEU A 26 2.76 -10.44 -21.69
C LEU A 26 2.39 -11.20 -22.97
N ARG A 27 3.21 -11.03 -24.01
CA ARG A 27 2.99 -11.64 -25.32
C ARG A 27 3.18 -13.16 -25.26
N ALA A 28 4.22 -13.62 -24.58
CA ALA A 28 4.47 -15.05 -24.38
C ALA A 28 3.38 -15.71 -23.54
N ALA A 29 2.93 -15.06 -22.46
CA ALA A 29 1.83 -15.55 -21.63
C ALA A 29 0.51 -15.66 -22.41
N THR A 30 0.20 -14.66 -23.24
CA THR A 30 -1.00 -14.68 -24.10
C THR A 30 -0.91 -15.75 -25.18
N MET A 31 0.27 -15.94 -25.78
CA MET A 31 0.49 -17.00 -26.76
C MET A 31 0.36 -18.40 -26.13
N LEU A 32 0.80 -18.57 -24.88
CA LEU A 32 0.60 -19.83 -24.14
C LEU A 32 -0.88 -20.12 -23.87
N LEU A 33 -1.70 -19.09 -23.60
CA LEU A 33 -3.15 -19.27 -23.47
C LEU A 33 -3.76 -19.79 -24.78
N ASP A 34 -3.49 -19.09 -25.89
CA ASP A 34 -4.05 -19.42 -27.21
C ASP A 34 -3.59 -20.81 -27.70
N THR A 35 -2.29 -21.12 -27.60
CA THR A 35 -1.75 -22.42 -28.05
C THR A 35 -2.23 -23.60 -27.22
N VAL A 36 -2.37 -23.43 -25.90
CA VAL A 36 -2.90 -24.50 -25.03
C VAL A 36 -4.41 -24.65 -25.21
N GLU A 37 -5.15 -23.55 -25.43
CA GLU A 37 -6.56 -23.61 -25.79
C GLU A 37 -6.75 -24.41 -27.08
N GLU A 38 -6.03 -24.07 -28.15
CA GLU A 38 -6.08 -24.80 -29.42
C GLU A 38 -5.60 -26.26 -29.28
N GLY A 39 -4.53 -26.50 -28.53
CA GLY A 39 -3.99 -27.83 -28.30
C GLY A 39 -4.94 -28.71 -27.49
N ALA A 40 -5.57 -28.17 -26.44
CA ALA A 40 -6.56 -28.88 -25.62
C ALA A 40 -7.79 -29.26 -26.44
N PHE A 41 -8.21 -28.41 -27.39
CA PHE A 41 -9.26 -28.76 -28.33
C PHE A 41 -8.85 -29.88 -29.29
N MET A 42 -7.67 -29.78 -29.92
CA MET A 42 -7.17 -30.83 -30.81
C MET A 42 -7.03 -32.17 -30.08
N LEU A 43 -6.65 -32.14 -28.81
CA LEU A 43 -6.60 -33.32 -27.93
C LEU A 43 -8.01 -33.85 -27.63
N ALA A 44 -8.97 -32.99 -27.28
CA ALA A 44 -10.36 -33.39 -27.05
C ALA A 44 -11.02 -33.98 -28.31
N ASP A 45 -10.65 -33.49 -29.50
CA ASP A 45 -11.10 -34.04 -30.77
C ASP A 45 -10.57 -35.46 -31.03
N ASN A 46 -9.31 -35.71 -30.67
CA ASN A 46 -8.63 -36.97 -30.95
C ASN A 46 -8.77 -38.03 -29.85
N LEU A 47 -8.83 -37.65 -28.57
CA LEU A 47 -8.82 -38.58 -27.43
C LEU A 47 -10.21 -39.14 -27.09
N LEU A 48 -11.29 -38.40 -27.35
CA LEU A 48 -12.65 -38.81 -26.93
C LEU A 48 -13.43 -39.57 -28.00
N LYS A 49 -12.77 -40.05 -29.06
CA LYS A 49 -13.38 -41.03 -29.97
C LYS A 49 -13.68 -42.38 -29.27
N THR A 50 -13.38 -42.53 -27.98
CA THR A 50 -13.57 -43.77 -27.20
C THR A 50 -14.54 -43.70 -26.01
N ASP A 51 -15.04 -42.55 -25.56
CA ASP A 51 -16.00 -42.51 -24.44
C ASP A 51 -17.42 -42.19 -24.94
N ILE A 52 -18.12 -43.25 -25.33
CA ILE A 52 -19.53 -43.22 -25.74
C ILE A 52 -20.38 -43.07 -24.48
N VAL A 53 -20.91 -41.86 -24.23
CA VAL A 53 -22.10 -41.70 -23.37
C VAL A 53 -23.31 -41.88 -24.29
N GLN A 54 -23.89 -43.08 -24.24
CA GLN A 54 -25.15 -43.39 -24.92
C GLN A 54 -26.30 -42.73 -24.17
N GLU A 55 -26.76 -41.57 -24.65
CA GLU A 55 -28.07 -41.04 -24.30
C GLU A 55 -28.96 -41.06 -25.54
N SER A 56 -30.06 -41.81 -25.44
CA SER A 56 -30.98 -42.09 -26.55
C SER A 56 -31.88 -40.89 -26.83
N THR A 57 -31.43 -39.99 -27.71
CA THR A 57 -32.33 -39.07 -28.42
C THR A 57 -31.75 -38.74 -29.78
N GLU A 58 -32.55 -38.93 -30.83
CA GLU A 58 -32.19 -38.72 -32.23
C GLU A 58 -31.76 -37.26 -32.45
N ASN A 59 -30.57 -37.08 -33.05
CA ASN A 59 -29.81 -35.83 -33.30
C ASN A 59 -28.77 -35.43 -32.23
N ILE A 60 -27.81 -36.30 -31.95
CA ILE A 60 -26.65 -35.98 -31.09
C ILE A 60 -25.66 -35.12 -31.87
N ARG A 61 -25.61 -33.81 -31.59
CA ARG A 61 -24.39 -33.01 -31.82
C ARG A 61 -23.49 -33.23 -30.61
N GLU A 62 -22.37 -33.92 -30.78
CA GLU A 62 -21.36 -34.07 -29.73
C GLU A 62 -20.83 -32.69 -29.30
N ILE A 63 -21.00 -32.33 -28.03
CA ILE A 63 -20.44 -31.11 -27.47
C ILE A 63 -19.15 -31.47 -26.74
N ARG A 64 -18.02 -30.94 -27.22
CA ARG A 64 -16.69 -31.16 -26.65
C ARG A 64 -16.28 -29.95 -25.83
N MET A 65 -15.78 -30.18 -24.61
CA MET A 65 -15.38 -29.14 -23.66
C MET A 65 -13.97 -29.41 -23.15
N ALA A 66 -13.17 -28.36 -23.04
CA ALA A 66 -11.85 -28.42 -22.43
C ALA A 66 -11.76 -27.42 -21.27
N PHE A 67 -11.16 -27.85 -20.16
CA PHE A 67 -10.91 -27.03 -18.97
C PHE A 67 -9.42 -27.04 -18.64
N VAL A 68 -8.84 -25.86 -18.45
CA VAL A 68 -7.42 -25.69 -18.12
C VAL A 68 -7.27 -24.73 -16.94
N LEU A 69 -6.36 -25.03 -16.01
CA LEU A 69 -6.07 -24.21 -14.84
C LEU A 69 -4.59 -23.82 -14.82
N TYR A 70 -4.30 -22.52 -14.83
CA TYR A 70 -2.95 -21.99 -14.74
C TYR A 70 -2.71 -21.37 -13.37
N LYS A 71 -1.84 -22.00 -12.56
CA LYS A 71 -1.53 -21.53 -11.20
C LYS A 71 -0.71 -20.23 -11.18
N ASN A 72 0.28 -20.10 -12.07
CA ASN A 72 1.29 -19.03 -12.01
C ASN A 72 1.25 -18.05 -13.19
N LEU A 73 0.33 -18.23 -14.13
CA LEU A 73 0.30 -17.41 -15.36
C LEU A 73 -0.17 -15.98 -15.10
N GLY A 74 -1.03 -15.78 -14.09
CA GLY A 74 -1.60 -14.47 -13.76
C GLY A 74 -0.56 -13.39 -13.43
N ALA A 75 0.62 -13.79 -12.93
CA ALA A 75 1.71 -12.86 -12.61
C ALA A 75 2.35 -12.19 -13.83
N TYR A 76 2.21 -12.78 -15.04
CA TYR A 76 2.81 -12.27 -16.27
C TYR A 76 1.83 -11.49 -17.15
N LEU A 77 0.56 -11.43 -16.75
CA LEU A 77 -0.48 -10.70 -17.46
C LEU A 77 -0.64 -9.30 -16.85
N SER A 78 -0.50 -8.27 -17.68
CA SER A 78 -0.54 -6.87 -17.23
C SER A 78 -1.93 -6.47 -16.74
N THR A 79 -1.98 -5.72 -15.65
CA THR A 79 -3.20 -5.17 -15.03
C THR A 79 -3.41 -3.67 -15.33
N GLU A 80 -2.48 -3.02 -16.02
CA GLU A 80 -2.48 -1.57 -16.27
C GLU A 80 -3.68 -1.08 -17.10
N ASN A 81 -4.11 -1.88 -18.08
CA ASN A 81 -5.22 -1.54 -18.99
C ASN A 81 -6.54 -2.23 -18.61
N ALA A 82 -6.71 -2.63 -17.35
CA ALA A 82 -7.90 -3.35 -16.93
C ALA A 82 -9.15 -2.45 -16.90
N SER A 83 -10.24 -2.87 -17.55
CA SER A 83 -11.52 -2.13 -17.58
C SER A 83 -12.37 -2.34 -16.32
N MET A 84 -11.73 -2.19 -15.17
CA MET A 84 -12.37 -2.35 -13.87
C MET A 84 -13.04 -1.06 -13.43
N LYS A 85 -14.21 -1.18 -12.80
CA LYS A 85 -14.83 -0.08 -12.06
C LYS A 85 -14.23 -0.07 -10.66
N LEU A 86 -13.15 0.68 -10.47
CA LEU A 86 -12.66 0.97 -9.13
C LEU A 86 -13.62 2.01 -8.53
N GLY A 87 -14.20 1.74 -7.36
CA GLY A 87 -15.06 2.71 -6.67
C GLY A 87 -14.31 4.03 -6.48
N SER A 88 -15.01 5.16 -6.58
CA SER A 88 -14.43 6.51 -6.52
C SER A 88 -13.54 6.78 -5.29
N GLU A 89 -13.68 5.99 -4.22
CA GLU A 89 -12.89 6.07 -2.99
C GLU A 89 -11.53 5.38 -3.10
N ALA A 90 -11.38 4.40 -3.99
CA ALA A 90 -10.16 3.63 -4.19
C ALA A 90 -9.21 4.24 -5.25
N MET A 91 -9.55 5.38 -5.83
CA MET A 91 -8.62 6.13 -6.70
C MET A 91 -7.81 7.19 -5.92
N ALA A 92 -8.15 7.43 -4.64
CA ALA A 92 -7.52 8.43 -3.79
C ALA A 92 -6.28 7.91 -3.03
N THR A 93 -6.09 6.59 -2.95
CA THR A 93 -4.95 5.94 -2.30
C THR A 93 -4.23 5.04 -3.31
N ASN A 94 -2.91 4.91 -3.17
CA ASN A 94 -2.01 4.14 -4.06
C ASN A 94 -2.30 2.62 -4.05
N TYR A 95 -3.45 2.20 -4.56
CA TYR A 95 -3.76 0.79 -4.75
C TYR A 95 -3.12 0.29 -6.04
N SER A 96 -2.39 -0.83 -5.96
CA SER A 96 -2.01 -1.58 -7.15
C SER A 96 -2.96 -2.76 -7.36
N VAL A 97 -3.21 -3.09 -8.62
CA VAL A 97 -4.15 -4.17 -8.97
C VAL A 97 -3.33 -5.39 -9.35
N ILE A 98 -3.57 -6.50 -8.65
CA ILE A 98 -2.90 -7.77 -8.92
C ILE A 98 -3.92 -8.85 -9.29
N VAL A 99 -3.48 -9.83 -10.06
CA VAL A 99 -4.26 -11.05 -10.35
C VAL A 99 -4.17 -11.96 -9.13
N ASN A 100 -5.22 -12.00 -8.31
CA ASN A 100 -5.24 -12.72 -7.03
C ASN A 100 -5.92 -14.10 -7.12
N SER A 101 -5.91 -14.72 -8.29
CA SER A 101 -6.39 -16.09 -8.48
C SER A 101 -5.59 -16.80 -9.58
N PRO A 102 -5.63 -18.15 -9.62
CA PRO A 102 -5.28 -18.89 -10.83
C PRO A 102 -6.12 -18.42 -12.03
N VAL A 103 -5.55 -18.50 -13.23
CA VAL A 103 -6.29 -18.25 -14.47
C VAL A 103 -7.00 -19.56 -14.86
N ILE A 104 -8.31 -19.49 -15.06
CA ILE A 104 -9.14 -20.64 -15.48
C ILE A 104 -9.55 -20.44 -16.93
N THR A 105 -9.45 -21.48 -17.73
CA THR A 105 -9.90 -21.47 -19.11
C THR A 105 -10.93 -22.54 -19.31
N ALA A 106 -12.04 -22.17 -19.93
CA ALA A 106 -13.09 -23.08 -20.35
C ALA A 106 -13.49 -22.70 -21.77
N ALA A 107 -13.58 -23.68 -22.65
CA ALA A 107 -13.85 -23.43 -24.06
C ALA A 107 -14.68 -24.58 -24.67
N ILE A 108 -15.58 -24.23 -25.59
CA ILE A 108 -16.49 -25.14 -26.32
C ILE A 108 -16.32 -24.90 -27.82
N ASN A 109 -16.43 -25.97 -28.61
CA ASN A 109 -16.25 -26.08 -30.06
C ASN A 109 -16.10 -24.76 -30.88
N LYS A 110 -15.00 -24.69 -31.62
CA LYS A 110 -14.34 -23.55 -32.28
C LYS A 110 -15.02 -23.10 -33.58
N GLU A 111 -16.31 -22.78 -33.57
CA GLU A 111 -16.90 -22.02 -34.71
C GLU A 111 -16.91 -20.51 -34.46
N SER A 112 -16.74 -20.06 -33.21
CA SER A 112 -16.73 -18.63 -32.87
C SER A 112 -15.68 -18.27 -31.82
N ASN A 113 -15.12 -17.06 -31.89
CA ASN A 113 -14.11 -16.57 -30.95
C ASN A 113 -14.63 -16.35 -29.52
N LYS A 114 -15.95 -16.38 -29.32
CA LYS A 114 -16.64 -16.25 -28.02
C LYS A 114 -17.95 -17.02 -28.07
N VAL A 115 -18.06 -18.11 -27.32
CA VAL A 115 -19.31 -18.83 -27.14
C VAL A 115 -20.09 -18.14 -26.02
N TYR A 116 -21.20 -17.49 -26.37
CA TYR A 116 -22.13 -16.93 -25.39
C TYR A 116 -23.09 -18.04 -24.95
N LEU A 117 -23.25 -18.18 -23.64
CA LEU A 117 -24.12 -19.20 -23.05
C LEU A 117 -25.45 -18.57 -22.63
N SER A 118 -26.54 -19.31 -22.83
CA SER A 118 -27.87 -18.92 -22.33
C SER A 118 -27.95 -18.94 -20.81
N GLU A 119 -27.22 -19.87 -20.17
CA GLU A 119 -27.03 -19.91 -18.71
C GLU A 119 -25.58 -19.56 -18.36
N PRO A 120 -25.34 -18.64 -17.41
CA PRO A 120 -23.99 -18.22 -17.06
C PRO A 120 -23.24 -19.30 -16.30
N VAL A 121 -21.94 -19.44 -16.58
CA VAL A 121 -21.06 -20.32 -15.81
C VAL A 121 -20.76 -19.66 -14.46
N ILE A 122 -20.91 -20.44 -13.40
CA ILE A 122 -20.56 -20.04 -12.04
C ILE A 122 -19.33 -20.83 -11.61
N PHE A 123 -18.27 -20.13 -11.21
CA PHE A 123 -17.05 -20.74 -10.73
C PHE A 123 -16.58 -20.06 -9.45
N THR A 124 -15.91 -20.83 -8.60
CA THR A 124 -15.34 -20.34 -7.34
C THR A 124 -13.84 -20.55 -7.35
N VAL A 125 -13.08 -19.49 -7.11
CA VAL A 125 -11.61 -19.52 -7.07
C VAL A 125 -11.10 -19.16 -5.69
N LYS A 126 -10.01 -19.82 -5.30
CA LYS A 126 -9.27 -19.51 -4.08
C LYS A 126 -8.32 -18.33 -4.31
N HIS A 127 -8.25 -17.42 -3.35
CA HIS A 127 -7.31 -16.30 -3.36
C HIS A 127 -5.86 -16.79 -3.14
N LEU A 128 -4.91 -16.22 -3.88
CA LEU A 128 -3.48 -16.51 -3.72
C LEU A 128 -2.92 -15.80 -2.48
N GLN A 129 -3.36 -14.57 -2.24
CA GLN A 129 -3.03 -13.75 -1.08
C GLN A 129 -4.31 -13.38 -0.32
N GLN A 130 -4.28 -13.53 1.00
CA GLN A 130 -5.39 -13.18 1.89
C GLN A 130 -5.07 -11.80 2.49
N SER A 131 -5.80 -10.77 2.09
CA SER A 131 -5.74 -9.44 2.70
C SER A 131 -6.79 -9.33 3.81
N GLU A 132 -6.40 -8.83 4.98
CA GLU A 132 -7.34 -8.62 6.10
C GLU A 132 -8.25 -7.40 5.88
N GLU A 133 -7.79 -6.39 5.13
CA GLU A 133 -8.47 -5.08 5.01
C GLU A 133 -9.02 -4.76 3.61
N ASN A 134 -8.57 -5.44 2.56
CA ASN A 134 -8.81 -5.01 1.17
C ASN A 134 -9.64 -6.06 0.42
N PHE A 135 -10.94 -5.83 0.28
CA PHE A 135 -11.92 -6.81 -0.20
C PHE A 135 -12.71 -6.36 -1.45
N ASN A 136 -12.03 -5.83 -2.46
CA ASN A 136 -12.66 -5.49 -3.75
C ASN A 136 -12.22 -6.45 -4.87
N PRO A 137 -12.72 -7.71 -4.90
CA PRO A 137 -12.47 -8.63 -6.00
C PRO A 137 -13.34 -8.27 -7.21
N ASN A 138 -12.70 -8.18 -8.37
CA ASN A 138 -13.35 -8.03 -9.66
C ASN A 138 -13.18 -9.29 -10.48
N CYS A 139 -14.31 -9.88 -10.88
CA CYS A 139 -14.35 -10.98 -11.84
C CYS A 139 -14.07 -10.44 -13.24
N THR A 140 -12.98 -10.87 -13.86
CA THR A 140 -12.59 -10.43 -15.19
C THR A 140 -12.21 -11.59 -16.09
N PHE A 141 -12.10 -11.32 -17.38
CA PHE A 141 -11.57 -12.24 -18.37
C PHE A 141 -10.49 -11.57 -19.22
N TRP A 142 -9.57 -12.38 -19.75
CA TRP A 142 -8.50 -11.89 -20.62
C TRP A 142 -9.02 -11.69 -22.05
N SER A 143 -9.13 -10.44 -22.47
CA SER A 143 -9.53 -10.07 -23.83
C SER A 143 -8.28 -9.76 -24.66
N TYR A 144 -7.93 -10.65 -25.59
CA TYR A 144 -6.73 -10.51 -26.41
C TYR A 144 -7.01 -10.52 -27.91
N SER A 145 -6.08 -9.95 -28.68
CA SER A 145 -6.10 -9.98 -30.14
C SER A 145 -5.20 -11.08 -30.66
N LYS A 146 -5.75 -12.02 -31.43
CA LYS A 146 -5.00 -13.14 -32.04
C LYS A 146 -3.87 -12.71 -32.98
N ARG A 147 -3.91 -11.49 -33.53
CA ARG A 147 -2.87 -10.99 -34.44
C ARG A 147 -1.63 -10.49 -33.71
N THR A 148 -1.83 -9.78 -32.60
CA THR A 148 -0.74 -9.13 -31.86
C THR A 148 -0.32 -9.92 -30.62
N MET A 149 -1.15 -10.87 -30.17
CA MET A 149 -0.99 -11.58 -28.89
C MET A 149 -0.85 -10.63 -27.70
N THR A 150 -1.52 -9.47 -27.80
CA THR A 150 -1.66 -8.50 -26.72
C THR A 150 -3.11 -8.48 -26.26
N GLY A 151 -3.32 -8.25 -24.96
CA GLY A 151 -4.65 -8.25 -24.37
C GLY A 151 -4.75 -7.37 -23.14
N TYR A 152 -5.95 -7.32 -22.60
CA TYR A 152 -6.29 -6.58 -21.38
C TYR A 152 -7.39 -7.32 -20.61
N TRP A 153 -7.47 -7.06 -19.30
CA TRP A 153 -8.52 -7.61 -18.45
C TRP A 153 -9.84 -6.85 -18.64
N SER A 154 -10.91 -7.59 -18.91
CA SER A 154 -12.24 -7.03 -19.12
C SER A 154 -13.28 -7.59 -18.16
N THR A 155 -14.18 -6.73 -17.68
CA THR A 155 -15.32 -7.12 -16.82
C THR A 155 -16.59 -7.45 -17.62
N GLN A 156 -16.55 -7.30 -18.95
CA GLN A 156 -17.74 -7.46 -19.79
C GLN A 156 -18.31 -8.88 -19.74
N GLY A 157 -19.59 -9.00 -19.38
CA GLY A 157 -20.29 -10.28 -19.29
C GLY A 157 -19.92 -11.11 -18.05
N CYS A 158 -19.17 -10.55 -17.10
CA CYS A 158 -18.85 -11.19 -15.81
C CYS A 158 -19.39 -10.34 -14.65
N ARG A 159 -19.95 -10.99 -13.64
CA ARG A 159 -20.47 -10.37 -12.41
C ARG A 159 -19.98 -11.11 -11.18
N LEU A 160 -19.73 -10.36 -10.11
CA LEU A 160 -19.44 -10.90 -8.79
C LEU A 160 -20.74 -11.41 -8.16
N VAL A 161 -20.75 -12.67 -7.72
CA VAL A 161 -21.90 -13.27 -7.03
C VAL A 161 -21.75 -13.14 -5.52
N GLY A 162 -20.55 -13.45 -5.03
CA GLY A 162 -20.23 -13.39 -3.62
C GLY A 162 -18.74 -13.58 -3.41
N THR A 163 -18.23 -13.03 -2.32
CA THR A 163 -16.83 -13.19 -1.96
C THR A 163 -16.69 -13.37 -0.47
N ASN A 164 -15.68 -14.15 -0.09
CA ASN A 164 -15.28 -14.43 1.27
C ASN A 164 -13.75 -14.29 1.36
N ARG A 165 -13.19 -14.24 2.57
CA ARG A 165 -11.75 -14.06 2.85
C ARG A 165 -10.83 -14.88 1.95
N THR A 166 -11.22 -16.12 1.69
CA THR A 166 -10.40 -17.09 0.97
C THR A 166 -10.87 -17.40 -0.44
N HIS A 167 -12.12 -17.09 -0.79
CA HIS A 167 -12.72 -17.51 -2.06
C HIS A 167 -13.63 -16.45 -2.65
N THR A 168 -13.58 -16.31 -3.97
CA THR A 168 -14.51 -15.47 -4.72
C THR A 168 -15.29 -16.32 -5.71
N THR A 169 -16.60 -16.10 -5.76
CA THR A 169 -17.54 -16.73 -6.69
C THR A 169 -17.97 -15.72 -7.75
N CYS A 170 -17.73 -16.08 -9.01
CA CYS A 170 -18.01 -15.27 -10.19
C CYS A 170 -19.04 -15.95 -11.08
N SER A 171 -19.84 -15.14 -11.79
CA SER A 171 -20.80 -15.58 -12.80
C SER A 171 -20.50 -14.89 -14.13
N CYS A 172 -20.22 -15.66 -15.18
CA CYS A 172 -19.87 -15.14 -16.51
C CYS A 172 -20.74 -15.78 -17.61
N THR A 173 -21.12 -14.99 -18.63
CA THR A 173 -22.03 -15.42 -19.71
C THR A 173 -21.31 -15.95 -20.96
N HIS A 174 -19.99 -16.13 -20.90
CA HIS A 174 -19.18 -16.61 -22.01
C HIS A 174 -18.16 -17.63 -21.52
N LEU A 175 -17.45 -18.24 -22.45
CA LEU A 175 -16.37 -19.20 -22.19
C LEU A 175 -15.08 -18.65 -22.77
N THR A 176 -14.16 -18.25 -21.87
CA THR A 176 -12.86 -17.66 -22.19
C THR A 176 -11.87 -17.95 -21.06
N ASN A 177 -10.92 -17.03 -20.82
CA ASN A 177 -9.90 -17.10 -19.78
C ASN A 177 -10.27 -16.18 -18.62
N PHE A 178 -10.68 -16.73 -17.47
CA PHE A 178 -11.13 -16.00 -16.30
C PHE A 178 -10.06 -15.86 -15.23
N ALA A 179 -10.09 -14.73 -14.53
CA ALA A 179 -9.34 -14.52 -13.29
C ALA A 179 -10.05 -13.51 -12.38
N VAL A 180 -9.66 -13.49 -11.11
CA VAL A 180 -10.09 -12.48 -10.14
C VAL A 180 -8.96 -11.50 -9.91
N LEU A 181 -9.22 -10.23 -10.20
CA LEU A 181 -8.31 -9.12 -9.90
C LEU A 181 -8.72 -8.54 -8.56
N MET A 182 -7.74 -8.18 -7.74
CA MET A 182 -7.98 -7.59 -6.44
C MET A 182 -7.06 -6.38 -6.28
N ALA A 183 -7.62 -5.29 -5.74
CA ALA A 183 -6.82 -4.15 -5.32
C ALA A 183 -6.04 -4.52 -4.06
N HIS A 184 -4.73 -4.41 -4.13
CA HIS A 184 -3.82 -4.59 -3.01
C HIS A 184 -3.21 -3.22 -2.69
N VAL A 185 -3.15 -2.88 -1.40
CA VAL A 185 -2.27 -1.78 -0.98
C VAL A 185 -0.87 -2.36 -1.09
N GLU A 186 -0.06 -1.87 -2.02
CA GLU A 186 1.37 -2.04 -1.90
C GLU A 186 1.78 -1.33 -0.61
N VAL A 187 1.81 -2.08 0.50
CA VAL A 187 2.73 -1.78 1.57
C VAL A 187 4.07 -1.91 0.89
N LYS A 188 4.57 -0.76 0.42
CA LYS A 188 5.91 -0.63 -0.10
C LYS A 188 6.78 -1.18 1.02
N ASN A 189 7.22 -2.44 0.88
CA ASN A 189 8.20 -3.02 1.76
C ASN A 189 9.44 -2.18 1.47
N VAL A 190 9.57 -1.08 2.21
CA VAL A 190 10.80 -0.31 2.26
C VAL A 190 11.85 -1.35 2.58
N ASP A 191 12.86 -1.47 1.70
CA ASP A 191 13.90 -2.48 1.85
C ASP A 191 14.32 -2.52 3.33
N PRO A 192 14.33 -3.68 4.01
CA PRO A 192 14.55 -3.74 5.45
C PRO A 192 15.86 -3.06 5.87
N VAL A 193 16.80 -2.88 4.93
CA VAL A 193 18.04 -2.14 5.11
C VAL A 193 17.83 -0.63 5.28
N HIS A 194 16.85 -0.02 4.59
CA HIS A 194 16.53 1.41 4.73
C HIS A 194 15.86 1.71 6.07
N ASP A 195 14.88 0.91 6.50
CA ASP A 195 14.22 1.12 7.80
C ASP A 195 15.22 0.94 8.95
N LEU A 196 16.07 -0.09 8.90
CA LEU A 196 17.12 -0.30 9.90
C LEU A 196 18.14 0.85 9.95
N LEU A 197 18.47 1.46 8.80
CA LEU A 197 19.39 2.60 8.76
C LEU A 197 18.79 3.83 9.43
N LEU A 198 17.53 4.16 9.11
CA LEU A 198 16.83 5.30 9.72
C LEU A 198 16.64 5.09 11.22
N ASP A 199 16.30 3.88 11.67
CA ASP A 199 16.16 3.56 13.09
C ASP A 199 17.48 3.70 13.85
N VAL A 200 18.59 3.22 13.29
CA VAL A 200 19.91 3.37 13.94
C VAL A 200 20.32 4.84 14.03
N ILE A 201 20.12 5.62 12.97
CA ILE A 201 20.46 7.04 12.95
C ILE A 201 19.63 7.82 13.97
N THR A 202 18.33 7.56 14.05
CA THR A 202 17.44 8.25 15.00
C THR A 202 17.76 7.88 16.45
N TRP A 203 17.92 6.58 16.77
CA TRP A 203 18.23 6.16 18.15
C TRP A 203 19.57 6.70 18.65
N VAL A 204 20.63 6.59 17.85
CA VAL A 204 21.97 7.08 18.23
C VAL A 204 21.96 8.61 18.32
N GLY A 205 21.34 9.29 17.36
CA GLY A 205 21.27 10.76 17.33
C GLY A 205 20.49 11.33 18.51
N ILE A 206 19.35 10.75 18.86
CA ILE A 206 18.50 11.20 19.98
C ILE A 206 19.19 10.94 21.31
N LEU A 207 19.77 9.75 21.54
CA LEU A 207 20.49 9.47 22.78
C LEU A 207 21.66 10.44 23.01
N LEU A 208 22.46 10.69 21.96
CA LEU A 208 23.57 11.63 22.03
C LEU A 208 23.09 13.05 22.33
N SER A 209 22.00 13.48 21.71
CA SER A 209 21.39 14.81 21.91
C SER A 209 20.83 14.97 23.33
N LEU A 210 20.12 13.97 23.85
CA LEU A 210 19.60 13.97 25.23
C LEU A 210 20.72 14.11 26.27
N VAL A 211 21.84 13.40 26.10
CA VAL A 211 22.98 13.51 27.02
C VAL A 211 23.60 14.91 26.96
N CYS A 212 23.78 15.47 25.76
CA CYS A 212 24.31 16.81 25.58
C CYS A 212 23.41 17.88 26.20
N LEU A 213 22.10 17.83 25.92
CA LEU A 213 21.10 18.75 26.47
C LEU A 213 21.02 18.67 27.99
N LEU A 214 21.12 17.46 28.57
CA LEU A 214 21.11 17.27 30.01
C LEU A 214 22.32 17.93 30.68
N ILE A 215 23.51 17.81 30.08
CA ILE A 215 24.72 18.51 30.56
C ILE A 215 24.53 20.03 30.48
N CYS A 216 24.02 20.56 29.36
CA CYS A 216 23.76 22.00 29.21
C CYS A 216 22.75 22.53 30.24
N ILE A 217 21.65 21.82 30.47
CA ILE A 217 20.64 22.17 31.48
C ILE A 217 21.26 22.15 32.88
N PHE A 218 22.07 21.13 33.18
CA PHE A 218 22.77 21.04 34.46
C PHE A 218 23.70 22.25 34.66
N THR A 219 24.54 22.59 33.69
CA THR A 219 25.44 23.75 33.75
C THR A 219 24.67 25.05 34.00
N PHE A 220 23.59 25.31 33.26
CA PHE A 220 22.81 26.54 33.44
C PHE A 220 22.02 26.60 34.75
N CYS A 221 21.67 25.46 35.35
CA CYS A 221 20.97 25.40 36.63
C CYS A 221 21.91 25.52 37.84
N PHE A 222 23.09 24.88 37.81
CA PHE A 222 24.02 24.85 38.94
C PHE A 222 24.88 26.12 39.05
N PHE A 223 25.30 26.71 37.92
CA PHE A 223 26.07 27.94 37.92
C PHE A 223 25.17 29.17 37.97
N ARG A 224 24.58 29.42 39.15
CA ARG A 224 23.77 30.63 39.46
C ARG A 224 24.49 31.94 39.11
N GLY A 225 25.82 31.96 39.10
CA GLY A 225 26.65 33.11 38.72
C GLY A 225 26.65 33.46 37.23
N LEU A 226 26.16 32.58 36.34
CA LEU A 226 26.05 32.82 34.91
C LEU A 226 24.61 33.22 34.49
N GLN A 227 23.74 33.57 35.43
CA GLN A 227 22.31 33.75 35.14
C GLN A 227 22.00 35.11 34.49
N SER A 228 22.34 35.24 33.21
CA SER A 228 21.99 36.37 32.33
C SER A 228 20.63 36.14 31.64
N ASP A 229 20.01 37.20 31.11
CA ASP A 229 18.79 37.10 30.29
C ASP A 229 19.01 36.21 29.05
N ARG A 230 20.20 36.29 28.42
CA ARG A 230 20.60 35.39 27.32
C ARG A 230 20.62 33.92 27.75
N ASN A 231 21.23 33.64 28.90
CA ASN A 231 21.36 32.27 29.42
C ASN A 231 20.01 31.71 29.89
N THR A 232 19.07 32.58 30.27
CA THR A 232 17.67 32.18 30.52
C THR A 232 16.97 31.72 29.24
N ILE A 233 17.16 32.44 28.12
CA ILE A 233 16.60 32.05 26.81
C ILE A 233 17.16 30.71 26.36
N HIS A 234 18.49 30.54 26.42
CA HIS A 234 19.15 29.27 26.08
C HIS A 234 18.66 28.13 26.97
N LYS A 235 18.48 28.37 28.28
CA LYS A 235 17.96 27.38 29.20
C LYS A 235 16.56 26.90 28.79
N ASN A 236 15.65 27.81 28.44
CA ASN A 236 14.30 27.42 28.01
C ASN A 236 14.32 26.69 26.65
N LEU A 237 15.20 27.09 25.73
CA LEU A 237 15.42 26.38 24.46
C LEU A 237 15.86 24.93 24.72
N CYS A 238 16.91 24.72 25.53
CA CYS A 238 17.39 23.38 25.87
C CYS A 238 16.33 22.54 26.57
N ILE A 239 15.55 23.12 27.49
CA ILE A 239 14.44 22.42 28.16
C ILE A 239 13.36 22.01 27.15
N SER A 240 12.97 22.90 26.23
CA SER A 240 11.95 22.59 25.22
C SER A 240 12.36 21.46 24.29
N LEU A 241 13.62 21.45 23.83
CA LEU A 241 14.18 20.39 22.98
C LEU A 241 14.30 19.07 23.74
N PHE A 242 14.78 19.10 24.99
CA PHE A 242 14.90 17.90 25.83
C PHE A 242 13.55 17.21 26.04
N VAL A 243 12.50 17.99 26.30
CA VAL A 243 11.14 17.45 26.44
C VAL A 243 10.59 16.94 25.11
N ALA A 244 10.81 17.66 24.00
CA ALA A 244 10.38 17.20 22.68
C ALA A 244 11.00 15.85 22.28
N GLU A 245 12.33 15.70 22.45
CA GLU A 245 13.06 14.47 22.15
C GLU A 245 12.64 13.31 23.06
N SER A 246 12.43 13.58 24.36
CA SER A 246 11.92 12.57 25.30
C SER A 246 10.51 12.10 24.92
N LEU A 247 9.63 13.02 24.53
CA LEU A 247 8.27 12.70 24.08
C LEU A 247 8.29 11.91 22.78
N PHE A 248 9.19 12.22 21.85
CA PHE A 248 9.36 11.47 20.62
C PHE A 248 9.77 10.01 20.90
N LEU A 249 10.75 9.80 21.79
CA LEU A 249 11.21 8.45 22.16
C LEU A 249 10.13 7.62 22.86
N VAL A 250 9.35 8.24 23.77
CA VAL A 250 8.21 7.57 24.43
C VAL A 250 7.05 7.34 23.47
N GLY A 251 6.83 8.26 22.53
CA GLY A 251 5.73 8.24 21.56
C GLY A 251 5.84 7.08 20.56
N ILE A 252 7.05 6.72 20.13
CA ILE A 252 7.28 5.61 19.18
C ILE A 252 6.68 4.29 19.71
N ASN A 253 6.84 4.00 21.00
CA ASN A 253 6.42 2.72 21.59
C ASN A 253 4.96 2.68 22.07
N ARG A 254 4.19 3.77 21.88
CA ARG A 254 2.82 3.90 22.41
C ARG A 254 1.81 4.29 21.33
N ALA A 255 2.06 3.90 20.08
CA ALA A 255 1.17 4.15 18.95
C ALA A 255 -0.16 3.36 19.00
N ASP A 256 -0.26 2.31 19.83
CA ASP A 256 -1.41 1.38 19.85
C ASP A 256 -2.72 1.99 20.39
N GLN A 257 -2.65 3.15 21.07
CA GLN A 257 -3.84 3.82 21.59
C GLN A 257 -4.09 5.14 20.85
N PRO A 258 -5.22 5.29 20.12
CA PRO A 258 -5.46 6.45 19.25
C PRO A 258 -5.52 7.77 20.04
N ILE A 259 -6.06 7.73 21.26
CA ILE A 259 -6.13 8.90 22.15
C ILE A 259 -4.72 9.29 22.64
N ALA A 260 -3.90 8.31 23.01
CA ALA A 260 -2.54 8.59 23.46
C ALA A 260 -1.70 9.18 22.33
N CYS A 261 -1.78 8.59 21.12
CA CYS A 261 -1.10 9.08 19.92
C CYS A 261 -1.45 10.55 19.63
N ALA A 262 -2.75 10.91 19.67
CA ALA A 262 -3.19 12.28 19.45
C ALA A 262 -2.63 13.27 20.50
N VAL A 263 -2.60 12.87 21.76
CA VAL A 263 -2.03 13.69 22.85
C VAL A 263 -0.52 13.85 22.65
N PHE A 264 0.22 12.78 22.36
CA PHE A 264 1.65 12.86 22.09
C PHE A 264 1.96 13.73 20.87
N ALA A 265 1.19 13.60 19.79
CA ALA A 265 1.34 14.42 18.59
C ALA A 265 1.09 15.91 18.88
N ALA A 266 0.04 16.24 19.64
CA ALA A 266 -0.25 17.62 20.03
C ALA A 266 0.84 18.23 20.94
N LEU A 267 1.32 17.46 21.92
CA LEU A 267 2.41 17.89 22.81
C LEU A 267 3.71 18.08 22.02
N LEU A 268 4.06 17.14 21.16
CA LEU A 268 5.25 17.21 20.32
C LEU A 268 5.20 18.44 19.39
N HIS A 269 4.04 18.69 18.76
CA HIS A 269 3.82 19.89 17.97
C HIS A 269 4.05 21.17 18.80
N PHE A 270 3.50 21.24 20.01
CA PHE A 270 3.72 22.37 20.92
C PHE A 270 5.19 22.60 21.27
N PHE A 271 5.93 21.55 21.67
CA PHE A 271 7.32 21.70 22.11
C PHE A 271 8.27 22.05 20.97
N PHE A 272 8.05 21.52 19.75
CA PHE A 272 8.84 21.93 18.59
C PHE A 272 8.59 23.38 18.21
N LEU A 273 7.32 23.85 18.18
CA LEU A 273 7.04 25.27 17.97
C LEU A 273 7.65 26.14 19.06
N ALA A 274 7.58 25.70 20.32
CA ALA A 274 8.23 26.40 21.42
C ALA A 274 9.74 26.53 21.17
N ALA A 275 10.43 25.46 20.77
CA ALA A 275 11.84 25.51 20.42
C ALA A 275 12.13 26.52 19.29
N PHE A 276 11.33 26.53 18.22
CA PHE A 276 11.48 27.51 17.14
C PHE A 276 11.28 28.95 17.61
N THR A 277 10.26 29.21 18.44
CA THR A 277 10.04 30.56 18.98
C THR A 277 11.14 31.00 19.94
N TRP A 278 11.67 30.10 20.78
CA TRP A 278 12.81 30.41 21.65
C TRP A 278 14.10 30.66 20.87
N MET A 279 14.34 29.91 19.78
CA MET A 279 15.45 30.15 18.85
C MET A 279 15.31 31.51 18.15
N PHE A 280 14.10 31.88 17.73
CA PHE A 280 13.82 33.21 17.17
C PHE A 280 14.09 34.32 18.21
N LEU A 281 13.62 34.14 19.45
CA LEU A 281 13.87 35.09 20.54
C LEU A 281 15.35 35.20 20.89
N GLU A 282 16.12 34.13 20.74
CA GLU A 282 17.58 34.18 20.88
C GLU A 282 18.21 35.11 19.83
N GLY A 283 17.78 35.01 18.57
CA GLY A 283 18.22 35.90 17.50
C GLY A 283 17.85 37.37 17.76
N VAL A 284 16.62 37.62 18.23
CA VAL A 284 16.17 38.96 18.61
C VAL A 284 16.97 39.52 19.79
N GLN A 285 17.27 38.68 20.79
CA GLN A 285 18.10 39.08 21.93
C GLN A 285 19.52 39.46 21.50
N LEU A 286 20.13 38.70 20.57
CA LEU A 286 21.45 39.04 20.01
C LEU A 286 21.43 40.38 19.27
N TYR A 287 20.39 40.63 18.49
CA TYR A 287 20.22 41.89 17.77
C TYR A 287 20.07 43.09 18.73
N ILE A 288 19.22 42.96 19.75
CA ILE A 288 19.01 44.01 20.76
C ILE A 288 20.31 44.31 21.52
N MET A 289 21.05 43.27 21.95
CA MET A 289 22.33 43.43 22.65
C MET A 289 23.37 44.16 21.80
N LEU A 290 23.31 44.04 20.47
CA LEU A 290 24.21 44.72 19.55
C LEU A 290 23.85 46.20 19.33
N VAL A 291 22.56 46.52 19.33
CA VAL A 291 22.06 47.88 19.00
C VAL A 291 21.85 48.76 20.24
N GLU A 292 21.34 48.21 21.33
CA GLU A 292 21.07 48.92 22.59
C GLU A 292 22.24 48.72 23.57
N VAL A 293 23.18 49.67 23.61
CA VAL A 293 24.38 49.63 24.47
C VAL A 293 24.07 49.99 25.94
N PHE A 294 22.87 50.52 26.24
CA PHE A 294 22.44 50.89 27.58
C PHE A 294 21.33 49.96 28.08
N GLU A 295 21.57 49.29 29.22
CA GLU A 295 20.59 48.39 29.85
C GLU A 295 19.31 49.15 30.24
N SER A 296 18.17 48.77 29.67
CA SER A 296 16.86 49.25 30.11
C SER A 296 16.51 48.63 31.46
N GLU A 297 16.16 49.45 32.44
CA GLU A 297 15.87 49.11 33.85
C GLU A 297 14.64 48.18 34.04
N HIS A 298 13.82 47.96 33.00
CA HIS A 298 12.64 47.10 33.05
C HIS A 298 12.92 45.68 32.55
N SER A 299 12.61 44.67 33.37
CA SER A 299 12.75 43.24 33.06
C SER A 299 11.91 42.80 31.86
N ARG A 300 12.50 42.82 30.65
CA ARG A 300 11.91 42.36 29.37
C ARG A 300 11.57 40.87 29.35
N ARG A 301 12.09 40.13 30.33
CA ARG A 301 11.92 38.69 30.51
C ARG A 301 10.45 38.24 30.45
N LYS A 302 9.52 38.98 31.06
CA LYS A 302 8.08 38.63 31.02
C LYS A 302 7.53 38.56 29.59
N TYR A 303 7.93 39.49 28.72
CA TYR A 303 7.50 39.51 27.32
C TYR A 303 8.10 38.34 26.53
N PHE A 304 9.37 38.00 26.78
CA PHE A 304 9.99 36.82 26.15
C PHE A 304 9.28 35.51 26.52
N TYR A 305 8.89 35.33 27.79
CA TYR A 305 8.11 34.15 28.21
C TYR A 305 6.69 34.14 27.60
N LEU A 306 6.04 35.30 27.51
CA LEU A 306 4.69 35.41 26.92
C LEU A 306 4.73 35.06 25.43
N VAL A 307 5.71 35.59 24.68
CA VAL A 307 5.87 35.28 23.25
C VAL A 307 6.33 33.83 23.03
N GLY A 308 7.34 33.39 23.78
CA GLY A 308 7.98 32.07 23.60
C GLY A 308 7.09 30.87 23.93
N TYR A 309 6.07 31.02 24.79
CA TYR A 309 5.10 29.94 25.05
C TYR A 309 3.68 30.27 24.57
N GLY A 310 3.30 31.55 24.53
CA GLY A 310 1.96 31.97 24.11
C GLY A 310 1.71 31.78 22.62
N VAL A 311 2.69 32.11 21.75
CA VAL A 311 2.54 31.92 20.30
C VAL A 311 2.41 30.43 19.93
N PRO A 312 3.29 29.52 20.40
CA PRO A 312 3.11 28.08 20.19
C PRO A 312 1.78 27.55 20.71
N ALA A 313 1.36 27.97 21.91
CA ALA A 313 0.11 27.52 22.51
C ALA A 313 -1.11 27.95 21.67
N LEU A 314 -1.11 29.18 21.16
CA LEU A 314 -2.18 29.69 20.31
C LEU A 314 -2.28 28.90 19.00
N ILE A 315 -1.14 28.63 18.34
CA ILE A 315 -1.12 27.88 17.07
C ILE A 315 -1.64 26.46 17.27
N VAL A 316 -1.19 25.77 18.33
CA VAL A 316 -1.67 24.41 18.63
C VAL A 316 -3.15 24.41 19.02
N ALA A 317 -3.61 25.39 19.79
CA ALA A 317 -5.03 25.51 20.15
C ALA A 317 -5.92 25.72 18.93
N VAL A 318 -5.52 26.59 17.99
CA VAL A 318 -6.26 26.79 16.73
C VAL A 318 -6.22 25.54 15.86
N SER A 319 -5.06 24.88 15.76
CA SER A 319 -4.92 23.64 14.99
C SER A 319 -5.79 22.52 15.54
N ALA A 320 -5.82 22.35 16.87
CA ALA A 320 -6.67 21.37 17.54
C ALA A 320 -8.17 21.72 17.45
N ALA A 321 -8.53 23.01 17.41
CA ALA A 321 -9.91 23.44 17.27
C ALA A 321 -10.46 23.24 15.85
N VAL A 322 -9.63 23.45 14.83
CA VAL A 322 -10.03 23.30 13.41
C VAL A 322 -10.09 21.84 13.00
N ASP A 323 -9.13 21.02 13.45
CA ASP A 323 -9.03 19.62 13.00
C ASP A 323 -8.52 18.69 14.11
N TYR A 324 -9.35 18.49 15.15
CA TYR A 324 -9.07 17.53 16.21
C TYR A 324 -8.98 16.08 15.70
N ARG A 325 -9.59 15.79 14.54
CA ARG A 325 -9.58 14.45 13.93
C ARG A 325 -8.26 14.14 13.24
N SER A 326 -7.56 15.12 12.67
CA SER A 326 -6.26 14.89 12.02
C SER A 326 -5.11 14.58 12.99
N TYR A 327 -5.25 14.83 14.30
CA TYR A 327 -4.23 14.40 15.29
C TYR A 327 -4.35 12.92 15.66
N GLY A 328 -5.49 12.28 15.39
CA GLY A 328 -5.68 10.84 15.58
C GLY A 328 -5.61 10.12 14.24
N THR A 329 -4.82 9.06 14.15
CA THR A 329 -4.92 8.14 13.02
C THR A 329 -6.11 7.22 13.25
N ASP A 330 -7.13 7.30 12.38
CA ASP A 330 -8.30 6.38 12.36
C ASP A 330 -7.94 4.95 11.90
N ARG A 331 -6.68 4.52 12.03
CA ARG A 331 -6.22 3.22 11.54
C ARG A 331 -5.50 2.46 12.66
N VAL A 332 -6.19 1.44 13.15
CA VAL A 332 -5.62 0.23 13.75
C VAL A 332 -5.28 -0.71 12.61
#